data_AF-A0A6P0U793-F1
#
_entry.id   AF-A0A6P0U793-F1
#
_cell.length_a   1.000
_cell.length_b   1.000
_cell.length_c   1.000
_cell.angle_alpha   90.00
_cell.angle_beta   90.00
_cell.angle_gamma   90.00
#
_symmetry.space_group_name_H-M   'P 1'
#
loop_
_entity.id
_entity.type
_entity.pdbx_description
1 polymer ?
#
loop_
_entity_poly.entity_id
_entity_poly.type
_entity_poly.pdbx_seq_one_letter_code
_entity_poly.pdbx_strand_id
1 'polypeptide(L)'
;ISHRSVKNVIKNYRNERILAIDDEEWKLLRQVAEKKKVTGDDGYQTLIRSMFVYEYQDEAGSWFDINPILKDVPELKNDRN
;
A
#
# COMPACT_ATOMS: atom_id res chain seq x y z
N ILE A 1 5.76 2.81 -27.07
CA ILE A 1 6.17 2.65 -25.65
C ILE A 1 6.61 1.21 -25.45
N SER A 2 7.81 0.93 -24.91
CA SER A 2 8.28 -0.45 -24.69
C SER A 2 7.90 -0.94 -23.28
N HIS A 3 7.67 -2.25 -23.13
CA HIS A 3 7.41 -2.89 -21.82
C HIS A 3 8.49 -2.57 -20.78
N ARG A 4 9.76 -2.50 -21.20
CA ARG A 4 10.89 -2.13 -20.35
C ARG A 4 10.78 -0.70 -19.84
N SER A 5 10.36 0.23 -20.70
CA SER A 5 10.15 1.63 -20.34
C SER A 5 9.04 1.78 -19.31
N VAL A 6 7.93 1.05 -19.45
CA VAL A 6 6.81 1.07 -18.49
C VAL A 6 7.24 0.52 -17.13
N LYS A 7 7.96 -0.62 -17.10
CA LYS A 7 8.48 -1.18 -15.85
C LYS A 7 9.40 -0.23 -15.10
N ASN A 8 10.27 0.48 -15.82
CA ASN A 8 11.18 1.45 -15.20
C ASN A 8 10.41 2.64 -14.62
N VAL A 9 9.40 3.15 -15.33
CA VAL A 9 8.55 4.25 -14.81
C VAL A 9 7.81 3.79 -13.55
N ILE A 10 7.20 2.60 -13.55
CA ILE A 10 6.51 2.06 -12.36
C ILE A 10 7.48 1.91 -11.19
N LYS A 11 8.70 1.41 -11.44
CA LYS A 11 9.72 1.24 -10.40
C LYS A 11 10.15 2.58 -9.80
N ASN A 12 10.41 3.58 -10.64
CA ASN A 12 10.82 4.90 -10.16
C ASN A 12 9.69 5.56 -9.35
N TYR A 13 8.47 5.53 -9.88
CA TYR A 13 7.28 6.04 -9.19
C TYR A 13 7.07 5.39 -7.83
N ARG A 14 7.24 4.06 -7.74
CA ARG A 14 7.18 3.33 -6.48
C ARG A 14 8.26 3.81 -5.51
N ASN A 15 9.50 3.90 -5.96
CA ASN A 15 10.62 4.26 -5.09
C ASN A 15 10.46 5.68 -4.53
N GLU A 16 10.05 6.65 -5.34
CA GLU A 16 9.78 8.02 -4.91
C GLU A 16 8.71 8.07 -3.83
N ARG A 17 7.66 7.27 -3.99
CA ARG A 17 6.56 7.21 -3.03
C ARG A 17 6.92 6.52 -1.72
N ILE A 18 7.72 5.45 -1.76
CA ILE A 18 8.22 4.75 -0.56
C ILE A 18 9.03 5.69 0.33
N LEU A 19 9.85 6.56 -0.26
CA LEU A 19 10.68 7.52 0.49
C LEU A 19 9.86 8.55 1.28
N ALA A 20 8.60 8.75 0.92
CA ALA A 20 7.71 9.69 1.58
C ALA A 20 6.89 9.07 2.72
N ILE A 21 7.00 7.76 2.95
CA ILE A 21 6.21 7.04 3.95
C ILE A 21 6.93 7.09 5.30
N ASP A 22 6.24 7.59 6.33
CA ASP A 22 6.78 7.63 7.69
C ASP A 22 6.55 6.31 8.47
N ASP A 23 7.15 6.20 9.66
CA ASP A 23 7.11 4.98 10.48
C ASP A 23 5.70 4.62 10.96
N GLU A 24 4.85 5.61 11.26
CA GLU A 24 3.47 5.36 11.68
C GLU A 24 2.60 4.95 10.49
N GLU A 25 2.80 5.55 9.33
CA GLU A 25 2.16 5.11 8.08
C GLU A 25 2.55 3.67 7.74
N TRP A 26 3.83 3.28 7.87
CA TRP A 26 4.26 1.89 7.69
C TRP A 26 3.57 0.92 8.64
N LYS A 27 3.42 1.31 9.90
CA LYS A 27 2.73 0.51 10.91
C LYS A 27 1.24 0.35 10.57
N LEU A 28 0.59 1.40 10.09
CA LEU A 28 -0.79 1.33 9.63
C LEU A 28 -0.91 0.46 8.37
N LEU A 29 0.02 0.56 7.42
CA LEU A 29 0.04 -0.28 6.22
C LEU A 29 0.15 -1.78 6.56
N ARG A 30 1.01 -2.14 7.53
CA ARG A 30 1.09 -3.53 8.03
C ARG A 30 -0.25 -3.99 8.62
N GLN A 31 -0.91 -3.14 9.42
CA GLN A 31 -2.22 -3.47 9.97
C GLN A 31 -3.29 -3.67 8.89
N VAL A 32 -3.29 -2.84 7.83
CA VAL A 32 -4.20 -3.04 6.69
C VAL A 32 -3.89 -4.37 5.98
N ALA A 33 -2.62 -4.66 5.72
CA ALA A 33 -2.21 -5.89 5.04
C ALA A 33 -2.66 -7.15 5.79
N GLU A 34 -2.66 -7.12 7.13
CA GLU A 34 -3.10 -8.21 8.00
C GLU A 34 -4.63 -8.27 8.17
N LYS A 35 -5.27 -7.14 8.50
CA LYS A 35 -6.68 -7.09 8.90
C LYS A 35 -7.65 -6.91 7.73
N LYS A 36 -7.15 -6.49 6.57
CA LYS A 36 -7.92 -6.10 5.37
C LYS A 36 -8.99 -5.05 5.64
N LYS A 37 -8.75 -4.19 6.64
CA LYS A 37 -9.68 -3.18 7.12
C LYS A 37 -8.96 -1.88 7.43
N VAL A 38 -9.70 -0.80 7.28
CA VAL A 38 -9.34 0.57 7.67
C VAL A 38 -10.29 0.98 8.79
N THR A 39 -9.76 1.58 9.87
CA THR A 39 -10.59 2.22 10.90
C THR A 39 -10.70 3.72 10.65
N GLY A 40 -11.74 4.36 11.17
CA GLY A 40 -12.04 5.78 10.90
C GLY A 40 -11.11 6.80 11.56
N ASP A 41 -9.87 6.44 11.90
CA ASP A 41 -8.89 7.40 12.41
C ASP A 41 -8.17 8.15 11.27
N ASP A 42 -7.60 9.30 11.62
CA ASP A 42 -6.92 10.22 10.69
C ASP A 42 -5.74 9.57 9.96
N GLY A 43 -5.12 8.55 10.56
CA GLY A 43 -4.01 7.81 9.99
C GLY A 43 -4.42 7.02 8.75
N TYR A 44 -5.54 6.30 8.81
CA TYR A 44 -6.00 5.56 7.63
C TYR A 44 -6.58 6.46 6.53
N GLN A 45 -7.17 7.61 6.88
CA GLN A 45 -7.57 8.61 5.88
C GLN A 45 -6.36 9.14 5.12
N THR A 46 -5.24 9.31 5.80
CA THR A 46 -3.97 9.67 5.17
C THR A 46 -3.54 8.59 4.17
N LEU A 47 -3.57 7.30 4.54
CA LEU A 47 -3.23 6.19 3.63
C LEU A 47 -4.11 6.10 2.37
N ILE A 48 -5.40 6.43 2.49
CA ILE A 48 -6.32 6.47 1.34
C ILE A 48 -5.98 7.66 0.44
N ARG A 49 -5.80 8.85 1.01
CA ARG A 49 -5.50 10.09 0.25
C ARG A 49 -4.16 10.03 -0.45
N SER A 50 -3.17 9.38 0.15
CA SER A 50 -1.86 9.12 -0.45
C SER A 50 -1.90 7.96 -1.45
N MET A 51 -3.04 7.28 -1.62
CA MET A 51 -3.25 6.12 -2.50
C MET A 51 -2.35 4.93 -2.17
N PHE A 52 -1.98 4.75 -0.89
CA PHE A 52 -1.23 3.57 -0.44
C PHE A 52 -2.13 2.38 -0.14
N VAL A 53 -3.41 2.63 0.08
CA VAL A 53 -4.44 1.62 0.32
C VAL A 53 -5.63 1.90 -0.60
N TYR A 54 -6.25 0.84 -1.09
CA TYR A 54 -7.50 0.91 -1.85
C TYR A 54 -8.58 0.05 -1.23
N GLU A 55 -9.83 0.48 -1.42
CA GLU A 55 -11.00 -0.35 -1.23
C GLU A 55 -11.18 -1.25 -2.46
N TYR A 56 -11.33 -2.54 -2.22
CA TYR A 56 -11.71 -3.55 -3.19
C TYR A 56 -13.10 -4.04 -2.85
N GLN A 57 -13.87 -4.39 -3.88
CA GLN A 57 -15.27 -4.78 -3.72
C GLN A 57 -15.56 -6.01 -4.56
N ASP A 58 -16.29 -6.95 -3.99
CA ASP A 58 -16.87 -8.09 -4.67
C ASP A 58 -18.31 -8.35 -4.16
N GLU A 59 -18.91 -9.47 -4.59
CA GLU A 59 -20.27 -9.86 -4.19
C GLU A 59 -20.42 -10.09 -2.68
N ALA A 60 -19.33 -10.36 -1.95
CA ALA A 60 -19.33 -10.60 -0.51
C ALA A 60 -19.12 -9.32 0.32
N GLY A 61 -18.78 -8.20 -0.31
CA GLY A 61 -18.66 -6.89 0.32
C GLY A 61 -17.38 -6.16 -0.06
N SER A 62 -16.94 -5.24 0.80
CA SER A 62 -15.71 -4.47 0.59
C SER A 62 -14.65 -4.74 1.64
N TRP A 63 -13.39 -4.67 1.20
CA TRP A 63 -12.22 -4.77 2.06
C TRP A 63 -11.14 -3.82 1.57
N PHE A 64 -10.20 -3.51 2.45
CA PHE A 64 -9.07 -2.66 2.11
C PHE A 64 -7.82 -3.51 1.94
N ASP A 65 -7.00 -3.18 0.95
CA ASP A 65 -5.68 -3.77 0.81
C ASP A 65 -4.66 -2.74 0.32
N ILE A 66 -3.38 -3.05 0.54
CA ILE A 66 -2.27 -2.23 0.07
C ILE A 66 -2.32 -2.08 -1.46
N ASN A 67 -1.97 -0.90 -1.94
CA ASN A 67 -1.81 -0.64 -3.36
C ASN A 67 -0.75 -1.61 -3.91
N PRO A 68 -1.01 -2.34 -5.03
CA PRO A 68 -0.09 -3.32 -5.58
C PRO A 68 1.32 -2.80 -5.86
N ILE A 69 1.48 -1.49 -6.07
CA ILE A 69 2.83 -0.90 -6.22
C ILE A 69 3.69 -1.12 -4.98
N LEU A 70 3.10 -1.27 -3.79
CA LEU A 70 3.79 -1.48 -2.52
C LEU A 70 3.91 -2.96 -2.12
N LYS A 71 3.22 -3.89 -2.81
CA LYS A 71 3.03 -5.26 -2.32
C LYS A 71 4.32 -6.07 -2.07
N ASP A 72 5.39 -5.75 -2.78
CA ASP A 72 6.67 -6.50 -2.72
C ASP A 72 7.78 -5.75 -1.98
N VAL A 73 7.46 -4.66 -1.29
CA VAL A 73 8.46 -3.85 -0.58
C VAL A 73 8.92 -4.56 0.71
N PRO A 74 10.21 -4.52 1.05
CA PRO A 74 10.75 -5.18 2.25
C PRO A 74 10.03 -4.80 3.55
N GLU A 75 9.59 -3.55 3.68
CA GLU A 75 8.97 -2.97 4.87
C GLU A 75 7.60 -3.59 5.22
N LEU A 76 6.99 -4.29 4.26
CA LEU A 76 5.73 -5.05 4.43
C LEU A 76 5.94 -6.57 4.53
N LYS A 77 7.17 -7.06 4.38
CA LYS A 77 7.46 -8.46 4.65
C LYS A 77 7.49 -8.64 6.16
N ASN A 78 6.46 -9.29 6.71
CA ASN A 78 6.55 -9.81 8.08
C ASN A 78 7.77 -10.72 8.12
N ASP A 79 8.66 -10.49 9.10
CA ASP A 79 9.66 -11.45 9.54
C ASP A 79 8.92 -12.73 9.91
N ARG A 80 8.81 -13.66 8.96
CA ARG A 80 8.37 -15.02 9.22
C ARG A 80 9.54 -15.71 9.92
N ASN A 81 9.58 -15.59 11.25
CA ASN A 81 10.32 -16.50 12.12
C ASN A 81 9.45 -17.72 12.39
#